data_AF-A0A8S3XYP3-F1
#
_entry.id   AF-A0A8S3XYP3-F1
#
_cell.length_a   1.000
_cell.length_b   1.000
_cell.length_c   1.000
_cell.angle_alpha   90.00
_cell.angle_beta   90.00
_cell.angle_gamma   90.00
#
_symmetry.space_group_name_H-M   'P 1'
#
loop_
_entity.id
_entity.type
_entity.pdbx_description
1 polymer ?
#
loop_
_entity_poly.entity_id
_entity_poly.type
_entity_poly.pdbx_seq_one_letter_code
_entity_poly.pdbx_strand_id
1 'polypeptide(L)'
;MFLVSISLLLKHRLLRGHFSSECSFQVFRTTMSSPTVTIKQGKLVGSVQKLYDGSPYYSFKGIPYAQPPVGKLRFMAPQPLKPWVGTYEAIKHGPVSPQVDVITYQFQEGSEDCLFLNVYTKSLLRDSKMPVMVFFHGGAYMSGSGDTFMYGPEFLIQHNILLVTLNYRLEVLGFLCLDTPEVPGNAGMKDQVAALRWIQNNIEQFGGDPGNVTIFGESAGAAAVTFHMFSPMSTGLFHKAIAQSGVCISDWAQGKNGKERAIRAAKFLGKDSQNSDELLNFFQSTTVDKLIKLTFKTMTYDEKHRGLPIHFAPVVEKQFKNTEAFLTEEPLKLLLAGKINKVPFIVGYNSAEGLAVAKPQVKKLDFLNKNPSFFVPREIAEKVALNILTDFDYKGATHVDELFYLFNNPMNKDCYEGQEKLRVLVNTITKLWADFAKTSNPTPDNSGTKWLPYTVNGRHFMNINEQMSINGTYAERERIEFWNKLYKEAGLPCITKSNL
;
A
#
# COMPACT_ATOMS: atom_id res chain seq x y z
N MET A 1 5.33 -9.79 16.97
CA MET A 1 4.26 -9.05 16.27
C MET A 1 3.70 -8.02 17.23
N PHE A 2 3.42 -6.81 16.78
CA PHE A 2 2.70 -5.77 17.51
C PHE A 2 1.36 -5.52 16.82
N LEU A 3 0.30 -5.33 17.59
CA LEU A 3 -1.04 -5.00 17.09
C LEU A 3 -1.38 -3.55 17.45
N VAL A 4 -1.95 -2.79 16.52
CA VAL A 4 -2.43 -1.41 16.73
C VAL A 4 -3.84 -1.18 16.23
N SER A 5 -4.60 -0.40 16.99
CA SER A 5 -5.85 0.23 16.56
C SER A 5 -5.65 1.74 16.61
N ILE A 6 -6.03 2.47 15.55
CA ILE A 6 -5.95 3.93 15.51
C ILE A 6 -7.37 4.48 15.59
N SER A 7 -7.65 5.30 16.60
CA SER A 7 -9.00 5.82 16.88
C SER A 7 -9.13 7.34 16.68
N LEU A 8 -8.09 7.97 16.17
CA LEU A 8 -7.88 9.41 16.20
C LEU A 8 -8.59 10.11 15.04
N LEU A 9 -9.47 11.06 15.36
CA LEU A 9 -10.22 11.84 14.37
C LEU A 9 -9.52 13.18 14.12
N LEU A 10 -9.23 13.51 12.86
CA LEU A 10 -9.06 14.92 12.46
C LEU A 10 -10.44 15.59 12.54
N LYS A 11 -10.79 16.16 13.70
CA LYS A 11 -12.00 16.98 13.84
C LYS A 11 -11.83 18.29 13.06
N HIS A 12 -12.07 18.28 11.75
CA HIS A 12 -12.57 19.43 10.98
C HIS A 12 -13.03 19.00 9.58
N ARG A 13 -14.09 19.66 9.06
CA ARG A 13 -14.76 19.39 7.77
C ARG A 13 -13.76 19.25 6.60
N LEU A 14 -13.40 18.03 6.25
CA LEU A 14 -12.60 17.72 5.04
C LEU A 14 -13.45 17.60 3.75
N LEU A 15 -14.71 18.03 3.76
CA LEU A 15 -15.58 18.04 2.58
C LEU A 15 -16.32 19.36 2.45
N ARG A 16 -15.61 20.41 2.03
CA ARG A 16 -16.13 21.58 1.28
C ARG A 16 -14.98 22.55 1.01
N GLY A 17 -14.35 22.42 -0.15
CA GLY A 17 -13.45 23.42 -0.72
C GLY A 17 -13.59 23.41 -2.23
N HIS A 18 -14.05 24.51 -2.82
CA HIS A 18 -13.88 24.77 -4.23
C HIS A 18 -12.39 25.06 -4.48
N PHE A 19 -11.77 24.30 -5.38
CA PHE A 19 -10.41 24.55 -5.82
C PHE A 19 -10.42 25.72 -6.81
N SER A 20 -9.81 26.84 -6.44
CA SER A 20 -9.33 27.84 -7.40
C SER A 20 -7.90 27.45 -7.78
N SER A 21 -7.69 27.09 -9.04
CA SER A 21 -6.38 26.84 -9.61
C SER A 21 -5.65 28.15 -9.86
N GLU A 22 -4.74 28.53 -8.96
CA GLU A 22 -3.61 29.40 -9.26
C GLU A 22 -2.63 29.36 -8.08
N CYS A 23 -1.56 28.57 -8.22
CA CYS A 23 -0.43 28.62 -7.31
C CYS A 23 0.83 28.84 -8.14
N SER A 24 1.36 30.06 -8.07
CA SER A 24 2.59 30.47 -8.73
C SER A 24 3.79 29.90 -7.98
N PHE A 25 4.58 29.07 -8.66
CA PHE A 25 5.85 28.56 -8.14
C PHE A 25 6.91 29.67 -8.19
N GLN A 26 7.32 30.20 -7.04
CA GLN A 26 8.57 30.95 -6.93
C GLN A 26 9.73 29.96 -6.74
N VAL A 27 10.56 29.82 -7.77
CA VAL A 27 11.83 29.08 -7.69
C VAL A 27 12.88 30.02 -7.09
N PHE A 28 13.16 29.87 -5.79
CA PHE A 28 14.36 30.45 -5.21
C PHE A 28 15.58 29.62 -5.63
N ARG A 29 16.35 30.13 -6.61
CA ARG A 29 17.70 29.62 -6.92
C ARG A 29 18.65 30.02 -5.79
N THR A 30 18.87 29.14 -4.83
CA THR A 30 20.08 29.15 -4.00
C THR A 30 21.07 28.18 -4.62
N THR A 31 22.28 28.65 -4.91
CA THR A 31 23.39 27.89 -5.50
C THR A 31 24.00 26.94 -4.46
N MET A 32 23.23 25.93 -4.04
CA MET A 32 23.81 24.71 -3.48
C MET A 32 24.08 23.76 -4.64
N SER A 33 25.32 23.25 -4.75
CA SER A 33 25.67 22.23 -5.73
C SER A 33 24.72 21.04 -5.60
N SER A 34 24.08 20.64 -6.71
CA SER A 34 23.12 19.54 -6.70
C SER A 34 23.78 18.24 -6.20
N PRO A 35 23.17 17.55 -5.22
CA PRO A 35 23.75 16.35 -4.63
C PRO A 35 23.86 15.26 -5.69
N THR A 36 24.99 14.56 -5.71
CA THR A 36 25.27 13.52 -6.70
C THR A 36 25.55 12.20 -6.00
N VAL A 37 24.94 11.11 -6.46
CA VAL A 37 25.16 9.75 -5.99
C VAL A 37 25.51 8.85 -7.18
N THR A 38 26.46 7.93 -7.03
CA THR A 38 26.77 6.92 -8.05
C THR A 38 26.22 5.58 -7.60
N ILE A 39 25.29 5.03 -8.37
CA ILE A 39 24.73 3.69 -8.15
C ILE A 39 25.32 2.71 -9.17
N LYS A 40 24.98 1.42 -9.08
CA LYS A 40 25.51 0.38 -9.98
C LYS A 40 25.21 0.66 -11.46
N GLN A 41 24.07 1.27 -11.76
CA GLN A 41 23.63 1.55 -13.13
C GLN A 41 24.16 2.88 -13.70
N GLY A 42 24.64 3.80 -12.86
CA GLY A 42 25.14 5.09 -13.33
C GLY A 42 25.08 6.19 -12.27
N LYS A 43 25.35 7.42 -12.71
CA LYS A 43 25.40 8.61 -11.85
C LYS A 43 24.03 9.28 -11.80
N LEU A 44 23.59 9.68 -10.61
CA LEU A 44 22.35 10.39 -10.34
C LEU A 44 22.64 11.78 -9.78
N VAL A 45 21.85 12.77 -10.19
CA VAL A 45 21.80 14.10 -9.57
C VAL A 45 20.43 14.33 -8.96
N GLY A 46 20.39 14.60 -7.66
CA GLY A 46 19.19 14.90 -6.91
C GLY A 46 19.04 16.38 -6.58
N SER A 47 18.21 16.67 -5.58
CA SER A 47 17.97 18.01 -5.06
C SER A 47 18.15 18.08 -3.55
N VAL A 48 18.49 19.27 -3.04
CA VAL A 48 18.41 19.59 -1.61
C VAL A 48 17.09 20.30 -1.35
N GLN A 49 16.36 19.81 -0.36
CA GLN A 49 15.10 20.38 0.13
C GLN A 49 15.25 20.71 1.61
N LYS A 50 14.26 21.38 2.21
CA LYS A 50 14.28 21.76 3.63
C LYS A 50 13.12 21.13 4.38
N LEU A 51 13.40 20.66 5.59
CA LEU A 51 12.40 20.32 6.59
C LEU A 51 11.78 21.58 7.21
N TYR A 52 10.71 21.39 7.99
CA TYR A 52 10.02 22.48 8.69
C TYR A 52 10.91 23.23 9.70
N ASP A 53 11.90 22.55 10.29
CA ASP A 53 12.90 23.15 11.17
C ASP A 53 14.02 23.88 10.41
N GLY A 54 13.94 23.92 9.07
CA GLY A 54 14.92 24.52 8.19
C GLY A 54 16.12 23.62 7.87
N SER A 55 16.25 22.45 8.49
CA SER A 55 17.35 21.53 8.24
C SER A 55 17.26 20.92 6.83
N PRO A 56 18.40 20.72 6.13
CA PRO A 56 18.39 20.20 4.77
C PRO A 56 18.12 18.70 4.75
N TYR A 57 17.48 18.23 3.67
CA TYR A 57 17.43 16.83 3.30
C TYR A 57 17.66 16.66 1.79
N TYR A 58 18.15 15.49 1.40
CA TYR A 58 18.41 15.12 0.01
C TYR A 58 17.22 14.34 -0.56
N SER A 59 16.83 14.69 -1.78
CA SER A 59 15.71 14.10 -2.49
C SER A 59 16.16 13.67 -3.89
N PHE A 60 16.01 12.38 -4.19
CA PHE A 60 16.19 11.81 -5.52
C PHE A 60 14.87 11.21 -5.97
N LYS A 61 14.28 11.72 -7.05
CA LYS A 61 12.95 11.33 -7.54
C LYS A 61 13.05 10.73 -8.94
N GLY A 62 12.11 9.85 -9.26
CA GLY A 62 12.02 9.27 -10.60
C GLY A 62 13.24 8.45 -10.99
N ILE A 63 13.84 7.71 -10.06
CA ILE A 63 14.95 6.80 -10.35
C ILE A 63 14.37 5.51 -10.95
N PRO A 64 14.71 5.12 -12.18
CA PRO A 64 14.27 3.84 -12.72
C PRO A 64 14.91 2.70 -11.93
N TYR A 65 14.12 1.66 -11.61
CA TYR A 65 14.64 0.44 -10.95
C TYR A 65 14.57 -0.81 -11.84
N ALA A 66 13.85 -0.73 -12.95
CA ALA A 66 13.72 -1.79 -13.95
C ALA A 66 13.57 -1.19 -15.35
N GLN A 67 13.71 -2.00 -16.40
CA GLN A 67 13.43 -1.55 -17.76
C GLN A 67 11.94 -1.18 -17.92
N PRO A 68 11.61 -0.18 -18.76
CA PRO A 68 10.23 0.16 -19.08
C PRO A 68 9.44 -1.06 -19.56
N PRO A 69 8.30 -1.42 -18.94
CA PRO A 69 7.52 -2.60 -19.28
C PRO A 69 6.61 -2.37 -20.49
N VAL A 70 7.17 -1.83 -21.58
CA VAL A 70 6.46 -1.44 -22.81
C VAL A 70 6.61 -2.49 -23.91
N GLY A 71 5.69 -2.45 -24.89
CA GLY A 71 5.74 -3.34 -26.06
C GLY A 71 5.72 -4.81 -25.64
N LYS A 72 6.76 -5.56 -26.02
CA LYS A 72 6.87 -7.00 -25.68
C LYS A 72 7.11 -7.27 -24.20
N LEU A 73 7.55 -6.29 -23.42
CA LEU A 73 7.71 -6.44 -21.96
C LEU A 73 6.41 -6.19 -21.18
N ARG A 74 5.35 -5.72 -21.85
CA ARG A 74 4.04 -5.52 -21.22
C ARG A 74 3.55 -6.84 -20.64
N PHE A 75 3.04 -6.78 -19.40
CA PHE A 75 2.58 -7.89 -18.54
C PHE A 75 3.66 -8.88 -18.05
N MET A 76 4.88 -8.83 -18.58
CA MET A 76 5.96 -9.74 -18.17
C MET A 76 6.60 -9.29 -16.86
N ALA A 77 7.36 -10.17 -16.21
CA ALA A 77 8.19 -9.81 -15.06
C ALA A 77 9.17 -8.66 -15.43
N PRO A 78 9.43 -7.71 -14.51
CA PRO A 78 10.33 -6.58 -14.76
C PRO A 78 11.74 -7.07 -15.11
N GLN A 79 12.33 -6.46 -16.12
CA GLN A 79 13.68 -6.82 -16.55
C GLN A 79 14.73 -5.92 -15.87
N PRO A 80 15.94 -6.45 -15.57
CA PRO A 80 17.00 -5.67 -14.95
C PRO A 80 17.32 -4.40 -15.74
N LEU A 81 17.45 -3.28 -15.02
CA LEU A 81 17.81 -2.00 -15.61
C LEU A 81 19.21 -2.04 -16.21
N LYS A 82 19.34 -1.57 -17.45
CA LYS A 82 20.64 -1.44 -18.13
C LYS A 82 21.40 -0.23 -17.58
N PRO A 83 22.72 -0.29 -17.43
CA PRO A 83 23.52 0.88 -17.10
C PRO A 83 23.37 1.99 -18.15
N TRP A 84 23.54 3.24 -17.73
CA TRP A 84 23.57 4.40 -18.62
C TRP A 84 24.91 5.15 -18.51
N VAL A 85 25.26 5.84 -19.59
CA VAL A 85 26.42 6.73 -19.64
C VAL A 85 25.99 8.15 -19.25
N GLY A 86 26.84 8.85 -18.50
CA GLY A 86 26.58 10.21 -18.06
C GLY A 86 25.78 10.27 -16.76
N THR A 87 25.03 11.36 -16.60
CA THR A 87 24.30 11.68 -15.38
C THR A 87 22.81 11.69 -15.65
N TYR A 88 22.04 11.05 -14.78
CA TYR A 88 20.58 11.06 -14.81
C TYR A 88 20.03 12.06 -13.78
N GLU A 89 19.14 12.94 -14.21
CA GLU A 89 18.52 13.95 -13.36
C GLU A 89 17.33 13.37 -12.58
N ALA A 90 17.60 12.96 -11.34
CA ALA A 90 16.61 12.44 -10.41
C ALA A 90 15.97 13.57 -9.57
N ILE A 91 15.45 14.61 -10.23
CA ILE A 91 14.89 15.81 -9.55
C ILE A 91 13.37 15.94 -9.69
N LYS A 92 12.76 15.15 -10.57
CA LYS A 92 11.31 15.10 -10.79
C LYS A 92 10.81 13.67 -10.63
N HIS A 93 9.54 13.52 -10.25
CA HIS A 93 8.90 12.22 -10.25
C HIS A 93 8.86 11.64 -11.67
N GLY A 94 9.04 10.32 -11.77
CA GLY A 94 8.72 9.60 -12.99
C GLY A 94 7.20 9.56 -13.22
N PRO A 95 6.74 9.17 -14.42
CA PRO A 95 5.32 9.03 -14.68
C PRO A 95 4.65 8.02 -13.73
N VAL A 96 3.38 8.29 -13.41
CA VAL A 96 2.52 7.35 -12.70
C VAL A 96 2.05 6.23 -13.63
N SER A 97 1.74 5.04 -13.09
CA SER A 97 1.16 3.95 -13.88
C SER A 97 -0.20 4.38 -14.47
N PRO A 98 -0.59 3.91 -15.67
CA PRO A 98 -1.93 4.09 -16.19
C PRO A 98 -2.93 3.49 -15.20
N GLN A 99 -3.95 4.26 -14.84
CA GLN A 99 -4.76 3.93 -13.67
C GLN A 99 -6.17 4.51 -13.73
N VAL A 100 -6.97 4.20 -12.72
CA VAL A 100 -8.31 4.76 -12.53
C VAL A 100 -8.27 5.68 -11.32
N ASP A 101 -8.75 6.90 -11.46
CA ASP A 101 -8.97 7.78 -10.31
C ASP A 101 -10.08 7.19 -9.42
N VAL A 102 -9.76 6.88 -8.16
CA VAL A 102 -10.66 6.16 -7.24
C VAL A 102 -11.88 6.97 -6.77
N ILE A 103 -11.86 8.30 -6.99
CA ILE A 103 -12.95 9.19 -6.59
C ILE A 103 -13.96 9.35 -7.73
N THR A 104 -13.44 9.71 -8.91
CA THR A 104 -14.21 10.03 -10.12
C THR A 104 -14.45 8.82 -11.01
N TYR A 105 -13.73 7.71 -10.77
CA TYR A 105 -13.70 6.51 -11.61
C TYR A 105 -13.31 6.80 -13.05
N GLN A 106 -12.59 7.91 -13.29
CA GLN A 106 -12.11 8.31 -14.61
C GLN A 106 -10.75 7.70 -14.94
N PHE A 107 -10.48 7.54 -16.23
CA PHE A 107 -9.20 7.03 -16.68
C PHE A 107 -8.17 8.13 -16.47
N GLN A 108 -7.06 7.77 -15.84
CA GLN A 108 -5.89 8.61 -15.72
C GLN A 108 -4.78 7.99 -16.56
N GLU A 109 -4.35 8.73 -17.59
CA GLU A 109 -3.51 8.21 -18.67
C GLU A 109 -2.20 7.60 -18.18
N GLY A 110 -1.46 8.34 -17.33
CA GLY A 110 -0.17 7.89 -16.83
C GLY A 110 0.81 7.55 -17.98
N SER A 111 1.74 6.63 -17.71
CA SER A 111 2.61 6.02 -18.72
C SER A 111 2.93 4.59 -18.31
N GLU A 112 2.99 3.66 -19.26
CA GLU A 112 3.46 2.30 -18.98
C GLU A 112 4.93 2.25 -18.55
N ASP A 113 5.73 3.24 -18.96
CA ASP A 113 7.02 3.50 -18.34
C ASP A 113 6.80 4.17 -16.98
N CYS A 114 6.53 3.36 -15.96
CA CYS A 114 6.21 3.80 -14.60
C CYS A 114 7.05 3.14 -13.50
N LEU A 115 8.06 2.33 -13.83
CA LEU A 115 8.86 1.57 -12.85
C LEU A 115 9.96 2.42 -12.20
N PHE A 116 9.51 3.43 -11.44
CA PHE A 116 10.34 4.42 -10.77
C PHE A 116 10.20 4.37 -9.25
N LEU A 117 11.29 4.69 -8.56
CA LEU A 117 11.32 4.91 -7.12
C LEU A 117 11.91 6.28 -6.77
N ASN A 118 11.67 6.72 -5.54
CA ASN A 118 12.17 7.96 -4.98
C ASN A 118 12.89 7.66 -3.66
N VAL A 119 13.98 8.37 -3.38
CA VAL A 119 14.81 8.22 -2.18
C VAL A 119 14.93 9.57 -1.46
N TYR A 120 14.61 9.58 -0.16
CA TYR A 120 14.67 10.77 0.70
C TYR A 120 15.51 10.47 1.94
N THR A 121 16.49 11.32 2.23
CA THR A 121 17.48 11.07 3.29
C THR A 121 18.08 12.35 3.83
N LYS A 122 18.51 12.36 5.11
CA LYS A 122 19.22 13.50 5.73
C LYS A 122 20.74 13.43 5.57
N SER A 123 21.29 12.29 5.14
CA SER A 123 22.74 12.09 4.98
C SER A 123 23.02 11.25 3.74
N LEU A 124 24.11 11.56 3.04
CA LEU A 124 24.66 10.75 1.93
C LEU A 124 25.98 10.06 2.32
N LEU A 125 26.38 10.15 3.59
CA LEU A 125 27.55 9.41 4.08
C LEU A 125 27.20 7.93 4.15
N ARG A 126 27.98 7.08 3.47
CA ARG A 126 27.76 5.62 3.44
C ARG A 126 27.75 5.00 4.84
N ASP A 127 28.57 5.54 5.75
CA ASP A 127 28.69 5.07 7.13
C ASP A 127 27.52 5.50 8.03
N SER A 128 26.59 6.34 7.53
CA SER A 128 25.38 6.70 8.29
C SER A 128 24.48 5.51 8.58
N LYS A 129 24.48 4.48 7.70
CA LYS A 129 23.73 3.21 7.87
C LYS A 129 22.32 3.43 8.42
N MET A 130 21.59 4.37 7.83
CA MET A 130 20.25 4.71 8.30
C MET A 130 19.28 3.56 8.02
N PRO A 131 18.37 3.24 8.97
CA PRO A 131 17.29 2.30 8.71
C PRO A 131 16.49 2.75 7.49
N VAL A 132 16.23 1.82 6.59
CA VAL A 132 15.53 2.08 5.32
C VAL A 132 14.07 1.70 5.50
N MET A 133 13.16 2.63 5.27
CA MET A 133 11.73 2.39 5.21
C MET A 133 11.26 2.43 3.75
N VAL A 134 10.60 1.38 3.29
CA VAL A 134 10.13 1.23 1.89
C VAL A 134 8.61 1.19 1.88
N PHE A 135 7.99 2.22 1.31
CA PHE A 135 6.54 2.36 1.26
C PHE A 135 5.95 1.78 -0.03
N PHE A 136 5.01 0.85 0.10
CA PHE A 136 4.12 0.41 -0.97
C PHE A 136 2.77 1.12 -0.82
N HIS A 137 2.40 1.93 -1.82
CA HIS A 137 1.14 2.65 -1.79
C HIS A 137 -0.07 1.71 -1.93
N GLY A 138 -1.21 2.13 -1.35
CA GLY A 138 -2.52 1.50 -1.51
C GLY A 138 -3.18 1.81 -2.85
N GLY A 139 -4.52 1.81 -2.90
CA GLY A 139 -5.29 2.08 -4.12
C GLY A 139 -5.80 0.82 -4.83
N ALA A 140 -6.11 -0.23 -4.06
CA ALA A 140 -6.79 -1.44 -4.53
C ALA A 140 -6.12 -2.17 -5.72
N TYR A 141 -4.80 -2.00 -5.87
CA TYR A 141 -4.01 -2.43 -7.04
C TYR A 141 -4.42 -1.79 -8.36
N MET A 142 -5.24 -0.73 -8.31
CA MET A 142 -5.82 -0.05 -9.46
C MET A 142 -5.35 1.38 -9.65
N SER A 143 -4.93 2.02 -8.56
CA SER A 143 -4.53 3.43 -8.51
C SER A 143 -3.39 3.65 -7.53
N GLY A 144 -2.86 4.87 -7.55
CA GLY A 144 -1.82 5.35 -6.66
C GLY A 144 -0.48 5.60 -7.37
N SER A 145 0.45 6.18 -6.63
CA SER A 145 1.84 6.39 -7.00
C SER A 145 2.69 6.56 -5.74
N GLY A 146 4.02 6.54 -5.87
CA GLY A 146 4.96 6.87 -4.80
C GLY A 146 5.24 8.38 -4.68
N ASP A 147 4.41 9.25 -5.27
CA ASP A 147 4.75 10.67 -5.39
C ASP A 147 4.52 11.47 -4.11
N THR A 148 5.26 12.57 -3.96
CA THR A 148 5.16 13.44 -2.77
C THR A 148 3.84 14.20 -2.69
N PHE A 149 2.99 14.15 -3.72
CA PHE A 149 1.65 14.75 -3.64
C PHE A 149 0.82 14.09 -2.53
N MET A 150 0.91 12.76 -2.40
CA MET A 150 0.25 12.01 -1.31
C MET A 150 1.22 11.65 -0.20
N TYR A 151 2.48 11.36 -0.56
CA TYR A 151 3.46 10.70 0.30
C TYR A 151 4.69 11.58 0.54
N GLY A 152 4.47 12.83 0.95
CA GLY A 152 5.54 13.77 1.29
C GLY A 152 6.38 13.26 2.47
N PRO A 153 7.72 13.27 2.36
CA PRO A 153 8.62 12.54 3.27
C PRO A 153 8.85 13.26 4.62
N GLU A 154 8.43 14.53 4.75
CA GLU A 154 8.92 15.46 5.75
C GLU A 154 8.71 14.97 7.19
N PHE A 155 7.57 14.34 7.47
CA PHE A 155 7.24 13.86 8.82
C PHE A 155 8.04 12.63 9.25
N LEU A 156 8.47 11.77 8.31
CA LEU A 156 9.22 10.55 8.64
C LEU A 156 10.71 10.81 8.72
N ILE A 157 11.27 11.52 7.73
CA ILE A 157 12.73 11.68 7.60
C ILE A 157 13.35 12.53 8.73
N GLN A 158 12.56 13.35 9.44
CA GLN A 158 13.01 14.07 10.63
C GLN A 158 13.52 13.12 11.73
N HIS A 159 13.10 11.85 11.73
CA HIS A 159 13.50 10.83 12.71
C HIS A 159 14.74 10.02 12.29
N ASN A 160 15.60 10.53 11.42
CA ASN A 160 16.87 9.90 11.01
C ASN A 160 16.67 8.50 10.42
N ILE A 161 15.70 8.37 9.53
CA ILE A 161 15.51 7.21 8.65
C ILE A 161 15.76 7.64 7.21
N LEU A 162 15.98 6.66 6.34
CA LEU A 162 15.91 6.84 4.89
C LEU A 162 14.56 6.33 4.42
N LEU A 163 13.82 7.14 3.65
CA LEU A 163 12.54 6.74 3.07
C LEU A 163 12.67 6.46 1.59
N VAL A 164 12.11 5.34 1.14
CA VAL A 164 11.91 4.99 -0.26
C VAL A 164 10.41 4.87 -0.54
N THR A 165 9.94 5.56 -1.58
CA THR A 165 8.59 5.36 -2.14
C THR A 165 8.73 4.90 -3.58
N LEU A 166 7.75 4.17 -4.12
CA LEU A 166 7.86 3.64 -5.49
C LEU A 166 6.50 3.49 -6.16
N ASN A 167 6.54 3.50 -7.49
CA ASN A 167 5.47 3.08 -8.36
C ASN A 167 5.64 1.59 -8.69
N TYR A 168 4.54 0.88 -8.89
CA TYR A 168 4.49 -0.47 -9.45
C TYR A 168 3.32 -0.56 -10.43
N ARG A 169 3.32 -1.54 -11.35
CA ARG A 169 2.22 -1.66 -12.33
C ARG A 169 0.89 -1.98 -11.64
N LEU A 170 -0.17 -1.38 -12.16
CA LEU A 170 -1.54 -1.46 -11.63
C LEU A 170 -2.49 -2.11 -12.64
N GLU A 171 -3.69 -2.45 -12.19
CA GLU A 171 -4.78 -3.03 -13.00
C GLU A 171 -4.30 -4.26 -13.80
N VAL A 172 -4.91 -4.50 -14.95
CA VAL A 172 -4.50 -5.54 -15.89
C VAL A 172 -3.00 -5.46 -16.28
N LEU A 173 -2.37 -4.29 -16.27
CA LEU A 173 -0.94 -4.15 -16.63
C LEU A 173 -0.03 -4.83 -15.60
N GLY A 174 -0.41 -4.78 -14.33
CA GLY A 174 0.33 -5.40 -13.23
C GLY A 174 -0.12 -6.81 -12.87
N PHE A 175 -1.37 -7.17 -13.17
CA PHE A 175 -1.97 -8.39 -12.60
C PHE A 175 -2.70 -9.27 -13.61
N LEU A 176 -2.42 -9.11 -14.92
CA LEU A 176 -2.80 -10.11 -15.92
C LEU A 176 -2.12 -11.45 -15.62
N CYS A 177 -2.89 -12.54 -15.71
CA CYS A 177 -2.38 -13.91 -15.62
C CYS A 177 -2.91 -14.72 -16.80
N LEU A 178 -2.03 -15.46 -17.48
CA LEU A 178 -2.36 -16.31 -18.62
C LEU A 178 -1.94 -17.77 -18.41
N ASP A 179 -1.45 -18.12 -17.21
CA ASP A 179 -0.81 -19.40 -16.88
C ASP A 179 0.26 -19.82 -17.90
N THR A 180 1.15 -18.89 -18.24
CA THR A 180 2.33 -19.12 -19.07
C THR A 180 3.59 -18.71 -18.31
N PRO A 181 4.79 -19.22 -18.69
CA PRO A 181 6.05 -18.75 -18.13
C PRO A 181 6.28 -17.25 -18.29
N GLU A 182 5.78 -16.65 -19.37
CA GLU A 182 5.93 -15.23 -19.71
C GLU A 182 5.00 -14.33 -18.89
N VAL A 183 3.74 -14.76 -18.71
CA VAL A 183 2.71 -14.04 -17.95
C VAL A 183 2.03 -14.97 -16.95
N PRO A 184 2.75 -15.41 -15.91
CA PRO A 184 2.20 -16.29 -14.86
C PRO A 184 1.28 -15.53 -13.88
N GLY A 185 1.26 -14.20 -13.94
CA GLY A 185 0.62 -13.33 -12.96
C GLY A 185 1.63 -12.48 -12.17
N ASN A 186 1.07 -11.59 -11.35
CA ASN A 186 1.78 -10.81 -10.32
C ASN A 186 2.92 -9.93 -10.82
N ALA A 187 2.86 -9.40 -12.04
CA ALA A 187 3.87 -8.51 -12.58
C ALA A 187 4.10 -7.28 -11.67
N GLY A 188 3.03 -6.69 -11.12
CA GLY A 188 3.09 -5.59 -10.15
C GLY A 188 3.74 -5.97 -8.81
N MET A 189 3.58 -7.20 -8.33
CA MET A 189 4.30 -7.69 -7.15
C MET A 189 5.79 -7.94 -7.46
N LYS A 190 6.07 -8.44 -8.66
CA LYS A 190 7.45 -8.65 -9.13
C LYS A 190 8.18 -7.32 -9.35
N ASP A 191 7.45 -6.25 -9.69
CA ASP A 191 7.98 -4.87 -9.71
C ASP A 191 8.45 -4.43 -8.31
N GLN A 192 7.65 -4.70 -7.29
CA GLN A 192 8.03 -4.43 -5.90
C GLN A 192 9.25 -5.25 -5.49
N VAL A 193 9.34 -6.54 -5.89
CA VAL A 193 10.56 -7.35 -5.68
C VAL A 193 11.77 -6.73 -6.39
N ALA A 194 11.62 -6.28 -7.63
CA ALA A 194 12.70 -5.64 -8.38
C ALA A 194 13.18 -4.36 -7.71
N ALA A 195 12.27 -3.53 -7.18
CA ALA A 195 12.61 -2.37 -6.37
C ALA A 195 13.34 -2.75 -5.07
N LEU A 196 12.90 -3.79 -4.35
CA LEU A 196 13.60 -4.28 -3.16
C LEU A 196 15.01 -4.80 -3.49
N ARG A 197 15.18 -5.52 -4.60
CA ARG A 197 16.50 -5.93 -5.11
C ARG A 197 17.35 -4.72 -5.47
N TRP A 198 16.77 -3.68 -6.05
CA TRP A 198 17.47 -2.43 -6.33
C TRP A 198 17.94 -1.76 -5.04
N ILE A 199 17.09 -1.71 -4.00
CA ILE A 199 17.42 -1.15 -2.69
C ILE A 199 18.61 -1.91 -2.08
N GLN A 200 18.55 -3.24 -2.04
CA GLN A 200 19.63 -4.08 -1.52
C GLN A 200 20.98 -3.79 -2.21
N ASN A 201 20.97 -3.51 -3.51
CA ASN A 201 22.19 -3.27 -4.28
C ASN A 201 22.72 -1.83 -4.23
N ASN A 202 21.88 -0.83 -3.92
CA ASN A 202 22.23 0.57 -4.16
C ASN A 202 22.03 1.49 -2.96
N ILE A 203 21.23 1.12 -1.95
CA ILE A 203 20.77 2.08 -0.93
C ILE A 203 21.88 2.60 -0.02
N GLU A 204 22.98 1.86 0.11
CA GLU A 204 24.19 2.32 0.82
C GLU A 204 24.76 3.61 0.23
N GLN A 205 24.62 3.81 -1.09
CA GLN A 205 25.12 5.01 -1.77
C GLN A 205 24.34 6.26 -1.37
N PHE A 206 23.17 6.09 -0.75
CA PHE A 206 22.33 7.14 -0.20
C PHE A 206 22.41 7.21 1.33
N GLY A 207 23.36 6.49 1.95
CA GLY A 207 23.54 6.43 3.40
C GLY A 207 22.58 5.48 4.13
N GLY A 208 21.80 4.68 3.41
CA GLY A 208 20.90 3.67 4.00
C GLY A 208 21.60 2.35 4.31
N ASP A 209 21.04 1.58 5.24
CA ASP A 209 21.51 0.24 5.58
C ASP A 209 20.67 -0.85 4.88
N PRO A 210 21.22 -1.59 3.90
CA PRO A 210 20.52 -2.71 3.25
C PRO A 210 20.24 -3.86 4.22
N GLY A 211 20.99 -3.98 5.33
CA GLY A 211 20.77 -4.94 6.41
C GLY A 211 19.67 -4.53 7.39
N ASN A 212 19.06 -3.35 7.23
CA ASN A 212 18.01 -2.83 8.10
C ASN A 212 16.87 -2.18 7.31
N VAL A 213 16.19 -3.00 6.51
CA VAL A 213 15.07 -2.59 5.65
C VAL A 213 13.73 -2.95 6.29
N THR A 214 12.84 -1.97 6.40
CA THR A 214 11.45 -2.10 6.84
C THR A 214 10.52 -1.85 5.67
N ILE A 215 9.76 -2.86 5.25
CA ILE A 215 8.68 -2.65 4.26
C ILE A 215 7.40 -2.23 4.99
N PHE A 216 6.70 -1.25 4.46
CA PHE A 216 5.41 -0.82 5.01
C PHE A 216 4.45 -0.37 3.91
N GLY A 217 3.17 -0.42 4.21
CA GLY A 217 2.13 -0.06 3.25
C GLY A 217 0.78 0.02 3.91
N GLU A 218 -0.16 0.61 3.19
CA GLU A 218 -1.54 0.83 3.61
C GLU A 218 -2.51 0.22 2.59
N SER A 219 -3.63 -0.34 3.07
CA SER A 219 -4.65 -0.96 2.21
C SER A 219 -4.04 -2.06 1.32
N ALA A 220 -4.19 -1.97 -0.01
CA ALA A 220 -3.53 -2.85 -0.97
C ALA A 220 -1.99 -2.89 -0.82
N GLY A 221 -1.37 -1.80 -0.38
CA GLY A 221 0.04 -1.75 -0.04
C GLY A 221 0.38 -2.58 1.20
N ALA A 222 -0.51 -2.62 2.19
CA ALA A 222 -0.38 -3.48 3.37
C ALA A 222 -0.58 -4.98 3.04
N ALA A 223 -1.57 -5.26 2.18
CA ALA A 223 -1.72 -6.59 1.61
C ALA A 223 -0.46 -7.01 0.83
N ALA A 224 0.12 -6.12 0.03
CA ALA A 224 1.39 -6.34 -0.64
C ALA A 224 2.56 -6.62 0.33
N VAL A 225 2.71 -5.83 1.40
CA VAL A 225 3.68 -6.09 2.48
C VAL A 225 3.54 -7.52 3.01
N THR A 226 2.32 -7.94 3.34
CA THR A 226 2.13 -9.29 3.86
C THR A 226 2.34 -10.35 2.78
N PHE A 227 1.98 -10.13 1.52
CA PHE A 227 2.35 -11.03 0.42
C PHE A 227 3.88 -11.22 0.30
N HIS A 228 4.68 -10.16 0.46
CA HIS A 228 6.14 -10.28 0.52
C HIS A 228 6.62 -11.15 1.70
N MET A 229 5.87 -11.20 2.82
CA MET A 229 6.16 -12.13 3.90
C MET A 229 5.92 -13.60 3.53
N PHE A 230 5.09 -13.90 2.52
CA PHE A 230 4.85 -15.27 2.05
C PHE A 230 5.67 -15.64 0.80
N SER A 231 6.15 -14.63 0.07
CA SER A 231 6.84 -14.83 -1.19
C SER A 231 8.28 -15.33 -1.03
N PRO A 232 8.69 -16.43 -1.68
CA PRO A 232 10.09 -16.85 -1.71
C PRO A 232 10.99 -15.84 -2.46
N MET A 233 10.44 -15.07 -3.41
CA MET A 233 11.19 -14.03 -4.15
C MET A 233 11.72 -12.90 -3.26
N SER A 234 11.11 -12.76 -2.07
CA SER A 234 11.33 -11.65 -1.16
C SER A 234 12.22 -12.02 0.03
N THR A 235 12.62 -13.29 0.14
CA THR A 235 13.45 -13.80 1.24
C THR A 235 14.77 -13.04 1.31
N GLY A 236 15.07 -12.50 2.49
CA GLY A 236 16.31 -11.74 2.76
C GLY A 236 16.32 -10.32 2.19
N LEU A 237 15.27 -9.83 1.53
CA LEU A 237 15.23 -8.48 0.98
C LEU A 237 14.75 -7.42 2.00
N PHE A 238 14.13 -7.84 3.09
CA PHE A 238 13.63 -6.98 4.17
C PHE A 238 13.77 -7.67 5.53
N HIS A 239 13.74 -6.85 6.58
CA HIS A 239 14.10 -7.24 7.95
C HIS A 239 12.99 -6.93 8.95
N LYS A 240 12.02 -6.10 8.57
CA LYS A 240 10.83 -5.74 9.36
C LYS A 240 9.66 -5.43 8.42
N ALA A 241 8.44 -5.55 8.93
CA ALA A 241 7.24 -5.25 8.17
C ALA A 241 6.21 -4.44 8.99
N ILE A 242 5.48 -3.54 8.34
CA ILE A 242 4.32 -2.84 8.92
C ILE A 242 3.16 -2.90 7.93
N ALA A 243 2.05 -3.53 8.31
CA ALA A 243 0.84 -3.64 7.50
C ALA A 243 -0.29 -2.80 8.12
N GLN A 244 -0.69 -1.74 7.43
CA GLN A 244 -1.74 -0.82 7.86
C GLN A 244 -3.03 -1.11 7.10
N SER A 245 -4.06 -1.58 7.79
CA SER A 245 -5.42 -1.66 7.26
C SER A 245 -5.58 -2.63 6.07
N GLY A 246 -4.75 -3.68 6.00
CA GLY A 246 -4.84 -4.71 4.97
C GLY A 246 -3.88 -5.88 5.18
N VAL A 247 -4.31 -7.09 4.81
CA VAL A 247 -3.48 -8.31 4.82
C VAL A 247 -3.80 -9.17 3.59
N CYS A 248 -2.86 -10.00 3.15
CA CYS A 248 -3.00 -10.85 1.96
C CYS A 248 -4.11 -11.91 2.07
N ILE A 249 -4.58 -12.24 3.28
CA ILE A 249 -5.72 -13.14 3.52
C ILE A 249 -7.06 -12.41 3.58
N SER A 250 -7.10 -11.09 3.37
CA SER A 250 -8.36 -10.37 3.18
C SER A 250 -9.02 -10.80 1.88
N ASP A 251 -10.35 -10.98 1.86
CA ASP A 251 -11.10 -11.51 0.70
C ASP A 251 -10.87 -10.71 -0.60
N TRP A 252 -10.62 -9.40 -0.47
CA TRP A 252 -10.37 -8.49 -1.60
C TRP A 252 -8.92 -8.49 -2.09
N ALA A 253 -7.97 -9.03 -1.31
CA ALA A 253 -6.54 -8.85 -1.56
C ALA A 253 -5.97 -9.81 -2.61
N GLN A 254 -6.63 -10.95 -2.84
CA GLN A 254 -6.19 -11.99 -3.76
C GLN A 254 -7.23 -12.23 -4.86
N GLY A 255 -6.79 -12.18 -6.11
CA GLY A 255 -7.56 -12.59 -7.27
C GLY A 255 -7.71 -14.11 -7.33
N LYS A 256 -8.88 -14.57 -7.80
CA LYS A 256 -9.15 -15.98 -8.09
C LYS A 256 -9.30 -16.17 -9.60
N ASN A 257 -8.85 -17.31 -10.12
CA ASN A 257 -9.06 -17.71 -11.52
C ASN A 257 -8.55 -16.63 -12.50
N GLY A 258 -7.26 -16.30 -12.38
CA GLY A 258 -6.63 -15.18 -13.10
C GLY A 258 -6.73 -15.32 -14.62
N LYS A 259 -6.50 -16.54 -15.15
CA LYS A 259 -6.62 -16.84 -16.58
C LYS A 259 -8.05 -16.70 -17.08
N GLU A 260 -9.04 -17.16 -16.31
CA GLU A 260 -10.46 -17.03 -16.65
C GLU A 260 -10.87 -15.55 -16.70
N ARG A 261 -10.32 -14.72 -15.81
CA ARG A 261 -10.53 -13.26 -15.86
C ARG A 261 -9.91 -12.65 -17.11
N ALA A 262 -8.71 -13.08 -17.51
CA ALA A 262 -8.08 -12.65 -18.75
C ALA A 262 -8.92 -13.03 -19.98
N ILE A 263 -9.47 -14.24 -20.02
CA ILE A 263 -10.37 -14.67 -21.11
C ILE A 263 -11.63 -13.81 -21.16
N ARG A 264 -12.27 -13.53 -20.01
CA ARG A 264 -13.43 -12.61 -19.95
C ARG A 264 -13.08 -11.21 -20.45
N ALA A 265 -11.89 -10.72 -20.10
CA ALA A 265 -11.39 -9.42 -20.54
C ALA A 265 -11.16 -9.36 -22.04
N ALA A 266 -10.50 -10.36 -22.62
CA ALA A 266 -10.30 -10.46 -24.05
C ALA A 266 -11.64 -10.52 -24.79
N LYS A 267 -12.58 -11.33 -24.29
CA LYS A 267 -13.92 -11.44 -24.87
C LYS A 267 -14.68 -10.11 -24.84
N PHE A 268 -14.61 -9.38 -23.73
CA PHE A 268 -15.19 -8.03 -23.62
C PHE A 268 -14.59 -7.06 -24.65
N LEU A 269 -13.30 -7.19 -24.96
CA LEU A 269 -12.61 -6.40 -25.98
C LEU A 269 -12.78 -6.94 -27.42
N GLY A 270 -13.59 -7.98 -27.63
CA GLY A 270 -13.90 -8.53 -28.95
C GLY A 270 -13.00 -9.69 -29.42
N LYS A 271 -12.19 -10.28 -28.53
CA LYS A 271 -11.36 -11.46 -28.82
C LYS A 271 -11.86 -12.68 -28.04
N ASP A 272 -12.53 -13.60 -28.72
CA ASP A 272 -12.91 -14.91 -28.15
C ASP A 272 -11.79 -15.92 -28.43
N SER A 273 -10.94 -16.20 -27.44
CA SER A 273 -9.87 -17.19 -27.52
C SER A 273 -9.55 -17.75 -26.15
N GLN A 274 -9.16 -19.02 -26.13
CA GLN A 274 -8.68 -19.74 -24.96
C GLN A 274 -7.15 -19.98 -25.01
N ASN A 275 -6.52 -19.65 -26.15
CA ASN A 275 -5.09 -19.85 -26.37
C ASN A 275 -4.30 -18.69 -25.74
N SER A 276 -3.40 -19.01 -24.80
CA SER A 276 -2.66 -18.00 -24.04
C SER A 276 -1.73 -17.13 -24.91
N ASP A 277 -1.16 -17.67 -25.99
CA ASP A 277 -0.27 -16.92 -26.89
C ASP A 277 -1.05 -15.93 -27.75
N GLU A 278 -2.22 -16.33 -28.23
CA GLU A 278 -3.15 -15.42 -28.92
C GLU A 278 -3.63 -14.30 -28.01
N LEU A 279 -3.96 -14.64 -26.76
CA LEU A 279 -4.39 -13.67 -25.75
C LEU A 279 -3.25 -12.69 -25.42
N LEU A 280 -2.03 -13.19 -25.22
CA LEU A 280 -0.87 -12.35 -24.96
C LEU A 280 -0.62 -11.36 -26.10
N ASN A 281 -0.58 -11.85 -27.35
CA ASN A 281 -0.38 -10.99 -28.51
C ASN A 281 -1.50 -9.95 -28.64
N PHE A 282 -2.76 -10.35 -28.42
CA PHE A 282 -3.90 -9.45 -28.43
C PHE A 282 -3.76 -8.33 -27.38
N PHE A 283 -3.50 -8.68 -26.11
CA PHE A 283 -3.34 -7.69 -25.04
C PHE A 283 -2.12 -6.78 -25.27
N GLN A 284 -1.00 -7.30 -25.79
CA GLN A 284 0.17 -6.49 -26.11
C GLN A 284 -0.07 -5.51 -27.27
N SER A 285 -0.94 -5.87 -28.22
CA SER A 285 -1.33 -4.96 -29.32
C SER A 285 -2.43 -3.96 -28.95
N THR A 286 -3.13 -4.17 -27.83
CA THR A 286 -4.25 -3.32 -27.42
C THR A 286 -3.75 -2.01 -26.83
N THR A 287 -4.39 -0.89 -27.15
CA THR A 287 -4.03 0.42 -26.58
C THR A 287 -4.37 0.50 -25.10
N VAL A 288 -3.58 1.24 -24.32
CA VAL A 288 -3.68 1.25 -22.84
C VAL A 288 -5.04 1.77 -22.33
N ASP A 289 -5.64 2.73 -23.02
CA ASP A 289 -6.96 3.30 -22.71
C ASP A 289 -8.08 2.24 -22.72
N LYS A 290 -7.95 1.20 -23.57
CA LYS A 290 -8.88 0.06 -23.63
C LYS A 290 -8.62 -0.99 -22.55
N LEU A 291 -7.39 -1.03 -22.02
CA LEU A 291 -6.97 -1.99 -21.00
C LEU A 291 -7.32 -1.53 -19.59
N ILE A 292 -7.25 -0.22 -19.33
CA ILE A 292 -7.60 0.33 -18.03
C ILE A 292 -9.13 0.34 -17.83
N LYS A 293 -9.59 0.16 -16.59
CA LYS A 293 -11.00 -0.09 -16.19
C LYS A 293 -11.58 -1.45 -16.59
N LEU A 294 -10.79 -2.35 -17.19
CA LEU A 294 -11.28 -3.70 -17.52
C LEU A 294 -11.83 -4.43 -16.29
N THR A 295 -11.23 -4.22 -15.12
CA THR A 295 -11.74 -4.73 -13.85
C THR A 295 -13.25 -4.54 -13.71
N PHE A 296 -13.77 -3.32 -13.92
CA PHE A 296 -15.20 -3.05 -13.75
C PHE A 296 -16.09 -3.70 -14.82
N LYS A 297 -15.52 -4.01 -15.99
CA LYS A 297 -16.23 -4.62 -17.11
C LYS A 297 -16.24 -6.15 -17.04
N THR A 298 -15.29 -6.75 -16.32
CA THR A 298 -15.04 -8.19 -16.32
C THR A 298 -15.37 -8.89 -14.99
N MET A 299 -15.88 -8.14 -14.00
CA MET A 299 -16.34 -8.74 -12.75
C MET A 299 -17.47 -9.74 -13.01
N THR A 300 -17.35 -10.91 -12.39
CA THR A 300 -18.40 -11.91 -12.25
C THR A 300 -19.57 -11.38 -11.42
N TYR A 301 -20.66 -12.14 -11.41
CA TYR A 301 -21.79 -11.83 -10.53
C TYR A 301 -21.36 -11.77 -9.06
N ASP A 302 -20.58 -12.75 -8.60
CA ASP A 302 -20.07 -12.80 -7.22
C ASP A 302 -19.19 -11.58 -6.89
N GLU A 303 -18.20 -11.28 -7.72
CA GLU A 303 -17.29 -10.13 -7.52
C GLU A 303 -18.03 -8.77 -7.44
N LYS A 304 -19.16 -8.62 -8.15
CA LYS A 304 -20.00 -7.40 -8.10
C LYS A 304 -20.78 -7.24 -6.80
N HIS A 305 -21.11 -8.34 -6.12
CA HIS A 305 -21.99 -8.35 -4.96
C HIS A 305 -21.28 -8.60 -3.63
N ARG A 306 -19.98 -8.92 -3.66
CA ARG A 306 -19.12 -8.93 -2.46
C ARG A 306 -19.02 -7.55 -1.81
N GLY A 307 -18.62 -7.54 -0.53
CA GLY A 307 -18.48 -6.31 0.26
C GLY A 307 -17.49 -5.33 -0.37
N LEU A 308 -16.29 -5.82 -0.71
CA LEU A 308 -15.31 -5.10 -1.53
C LEU A 308 -15.10 -5.86 -2.85
N PRO A 309 -15.12 -5.17 -4.01
CA PRO A 309 -14.91 -5.81 -5.30
C PRO A 309 -13.48 -6.36 -5.41
N ILE A 310 -13.34 -7.51 -6.09
CA ILE A 310 -12.04 -8.10 -6.39
C ILE A 310 -11.58 -7.59 -7.76
N HIS A 311 -10.41 -6.97 -7.79
CA HIS A 311 -9.82 -6.36 -8.97
C HIS A 311 -8.85 -7.32 -9.68
N PHE A 312 -8.20 -6.86 -10.76
CA PHE A 312 -6.95 -7.49 -11.19
C PHE A 312 -5.95 -7.32 -10.03
N ALA A 313 -5.68 -8.42 -9.33
CA ALA A 313 -5.01 -8.45 -8.03
C ALA A 313 -4.04 -9.65 -7.97
N PRO A 314 -3.18 -9.76 -6.95
CA PRO A 314 -2.27 -10.90 -6.79
C PRO A 314 -2.98 -12.26 -6.89
N VAL A 315 -2.40 -13.22 -7.58
CA VAL A 315 -2.92 -14.58 -7.77
C VAL A 315 -1.88 -15.63 -7.33
N VAL A 316 -2.33 -16.85 -7.04
CA VAL A 316 -1.44 -18.01 -6.95
C VAL A 316 -0.99 -18.39 -8.36
N GLU A 317 0.31 -18.35 -8.60
CA GLU A 317 0.90 -18.64 -9.90
C GLU A 317 1.07 -20.14 -10.11
N LYS A 318 0.85 -20.60 -11.35
CA LYS A 318 1.35 -21.89 -11.78
C LYS A 318 2.88 -21.88 -11.76
N GLN A 319 3.48 -22.89 -11.14
CA GLN A 319 4.94 -23.04 -11.15
C GLN A 319 5.43 -23.49 -12.52
N PHE A 320 6.45 -22.81 -13.05
CA PHE A 320 7.16 -23.19 -14.28
C PHE A 320 8.64 -23.46 -13.99
N LYS A 321 9.26 -24.30 -14.81
CA LYS A 321 10.70 -24.56 -14.74
C LYS A 321 11.44 -23.31 -15.22
N ASN A 322 12.45 -22.88 -14.45
CA ASN A 322 13.28 -21.69 -14.72
C ASN A 322 12.54 -20.33 -14.68
N THR A 323 11.31 -20.28 -14.16
CA THR A 323 10.59 -19.04 -13.91
C THR A 323 10.45 -18.84 -12.41
N GLU A 324 10.93 -17.71 -11.92
CA GLU A 324 10.74 -17.32 -10.52
C GLU A 324 9.28 -16.89 -10.30
N ALA A 325 8.62 -17.51 -9.33
CA ALA A 325 7.21 -17.26 -9.02
C ALA A 325 7.07 -16.46 -7.73
N PHE A 326 6.23 -15.43 -7.74
CA PHE A 326 6.05 -14.58 -6.57
C PHE A 326 5.25 -15.28 -5.48
N LEU A 327 4.19 -15.99 -5.86
CA LEU A 327 3.32 -16.71 -4.94
C LEU A 327 2.88 -18.03 -5.59
N THR A 328 3.21 -19.16 -4.98
CA THR A 328 2.99 -20.50 -5.56
C THR A 328 1.96 -21.33 -4.82
N GLU A 329 1.45 -20.83 -3.70
CA GLU A 329 0.49 -21.51 -2.84
C GLU A 329 -0.39 -20.45 -2.15
N GLU A 330 -1.60 -20.86 -1.78
CA GLU A 330 -2.54 -20.01 -1.04
C GLU A 330 -1.91 -19.46 0.26
N PRO A 331 -1.97 -18.13 0.52
CA PRO A 331 -1.35 -17.51 1.70
C PRO A 331 -1.81 -18.13 3.02
N LEU A 332 -3.10 -18.48 3.15
CA LEU A 332 -3.62 -19.13 4.36
C LEU A 332 -2.96 -20.50 4.62
N LYS A 333 -2.71 -21.29 3.58
CA LYS A 333 -2.00 -22.58 3.72
C LYS A 333 -0.54 -22.37 4.15
N LEU A 334 0.14 -21.40 3.53
CA LEU A 334 1.52 -21.05 3.90
C LEU A 334 1.61 -20.56 5.35
N LEU A 335 0.65 -19.74 5.78
CA LEU A 335 0.55 -19.26 7.16
C LEU A 335 0.39 -20.41 8.15
N LEU A 336 -0.56 -21.32 7.91
CA LEU A 336 -0.80 -22.48 8.77
C LEU A 336 0.38 -23.45 8.80
N ALA A 337 1.14 -23.54 7.70
CA ALA A 337 2.37 -24.33 7.63
C ALA A 337 3.59 -23.61 8.24
N GLY A 338 3.46 -22.36 8.69
CA GLY A 338 4.56 -21.55 9.20
C GLY A 338 5.63 -21.19 8.15
N LYS A 339 5.31 -21.35 6.86
CA LYS A 339 6.20 -21.09 5.71
C LYS A 339 6.14 -19.62 5.32
N ILE A 340 6.78 -18.77 6.13
CA ILE A 340 6.81 -17.32 5.98
C ILE A 340 8.22 -16.78 6.21
N ASN A 341 8.53 -15.63 5.59
CA ASN A 341 9.66 -14.78 5.95
C ASN A 341 9.39 -14.15 7.32
N LYS A 342 9.87 -14.79 8.39
CA LYS A 342 9.65 -14.36 9.78
C LYS A 342 10.52 -13.14 10.10
N VAL A 343 9.86 -11.99 10.27
CA VAL A 343 10.48 -10.73 10.69
C VAL A 343 9.66 -10.08 11.80
N PRO A 344 10.23 -9.16 12.61
CA PRO A 344 9.44 -8.23 13.41
C PRO A 344 8.35 -7.57 12.56
N PHE A 345 7.13 -7.53 13.09
CA PHE A 345 5.94 -7.15 12.35
C PHE A 345 5.01 -6.28 13.19
N ILE A 346 4.56 -5.15 12.64
CA ILE A 346 3.41 -4.37 13.13
C ILE A 346 2.24 -4.62 12.18
N VAL A 347 1.06 -4.90 12.74
CA VAL A 347 -0.20 -4.93 11.99
C VAL A 347 -1.22 -4.06 12.69
N GLY A 348 -2.05 -3.36 11.93
CA GLY A 348 -3.09 -2.54 12.52
C GLY A 348 -4.22 -2.17 11.59
N TYR A 349 -5.19 -1.47 12.15
CA TYR A 349 -6.39 -0.98 11.47
C TYR A 349 -6.92 0.27 12.19
N ASN A 350 -7.78 1.02 11.52
CA ASN A 350 -8.45 2.20 12.05
C ASN A 350 -9.79 1.81 12.71
N SER A 351 -10.24 2.57 13.70
CA SER A 351 -11.41 2.22 14.51
C SER A 351 -12.73 2.18 13.71
N ALA A 352 -12.77 2.82 12.54
CA ALA A 352 -13.95 2.93 11.69
C ALA A 352 -13.62 2.75 10.18
N GLU A 353 -12.78 1.77 9.82
CA GLU A 353 -12.41 1.42 8.42
C GLU A 353 -13.57 1.51 7.41
N GLY A 354 -14.72 0.91 7.77
CA GLY A 354 -15.88 0.77 6.90
C GLY A 354 -16.54 2.09 6.47
N LEU A 355 -16.24 3.21 7.14
CA LEU A 355 -16.77 4.53 6.77
C LEU A 355 -16.36 4.95 5.37
N ALA A 356 -15.17 4.56 4.91
CA ALA A 356 -14.66 4.87 3.58
C ALA A 356 -15.56 4.35 2.46
N VAL A 357 -16.29 3.25 2.71
CA VAL A 357 -17.19 2.63 1.73
C VAL A 357 -18.67 2.81 2.08
N ALA A 358 -19.01 3.54 3.14
CA ALA A 358 -20.40 3.71 3.57
C ALA A 358 -21.26 4.43 2.51
N LYS A 359 -20.77 5.52 1.93
CA LYS A 359 -21.51 6.36 0.97
C LYS A 359 -21.96 5.63 -0.32
N PRO A 360 -21.13 4.82 -1.00
CA PRO A 360 -21.60 4.02 -2.13
C PRO A 360 -22.53 2.85 -1.73
N GLN A 361 -22.40 2.31 -0.51
CA GLN A 361 -23.27 1.23 -0.01
C GLN A 361 -24.66 1.75 0.40
N VAL A 362 -24.77 3.01 0.85
CA VAL A 362 -26.04 3.70 1.08
C VAL A 362 -26.91 3.73 -0.19
N LYS A 363 -26.31 3.79 -1.40
CA LYS A 363 -27.07 3.71 -2.67
C LYS A 363 -27.66 2.31 -2.97
N LYS A 364 -27.24 1.27 -2.23
CA LYS A 364 -27.81 -0.09 -2.30
C LYS A 364 -28.87 -0.32 -1.23
N LEU A 365 -29.23 0.70 -0.42
CA LEU A 365 -30.24 0.62 0.65
C LEU A 365 -31.55 0.02 0.12
N ASP A 366 -32.02 0.39 -1.08
CA ASP A 366 -33.28 -0.16 -1.62
C ASP A 366 -33.21 -1.67 -1.96
N PHE A 367 -32.03 -2.20 -2.25
CA PHE A 367 -31.80 -3.64 -2.46
C PHE A 367 -31.63 -4.38 -1.12
N LEU A 368 -30.93 -3.77 -0.17
CA LEU A 368 -30.72 -4.31 1.18
C LEU A 368 -32.01 -4.29 2.02
N ASN A 369 -32.87 -3.27 1.84
CA ASN A 369 -34.22 -3.18 2.42
C ASN A 369 -35.15 -4.31 1.96
N LYS A 370 -34.91 -4.85 0.75
CA LYS A 370 -35.68 -5.97 0.20
C LYS A 370 -35.15 -7.35 0.63
N ASN A 371 -33.97 -7.42 1.27
CA ASN A 371 -33.33 -8.67 1.72
C ASN A 371 -32.85 -8.58 3.19
N PRO A 372 -33.76 -8.39 4.17
CA PRO A 372 -33.42 -8.01 5.54
C PRO A 372 -32.80 -9.11 6.42
N SER A 373 -32.61 -10.34 5.94
CA SER A 373 -31.86 -11.39 6.66
C SER A 373 -30.37 -11.07 6.84
N PHE A 374 -29.91 -9.93 6.32
CA PHE A 374 -28.52 -9.55 6.29
C PHE A 374 -28.08 -8.42 7.23
N PHE A 375 -28.91 -7.76 8.07
CA PHE A 375 -28.31 -6.72 8.96
C PHE A 375 -28.85 -6.45 10.38
N VAL A 376 -30.14 -6.29 10.73
CA VAL A 376 -30.59 -6.11 12.15
C VAL A 376 -32.13 -6.09 12.29
N PRO A 377 -32.69 -6.23 13.52
CA PRO A 377 -34.14 -6.28 13.78
C PRO A 377 -34.93 -5.02 13.38
N ARG A 378 -36.21 -5.24 13.06
CA ARG A 378 -37.12 -4.32 12.37
C ARG A 378 -37.51 -3.08 13.19
N GLU A 379 -37.43 -3.13 14.53
CA GLU A 379 -37.92 -2.06 15.42
C GLU A 379 -37.09 -0.76 15.38
N ILE A 380 -35.84 -0.81 14.90
CA ILE A 380 -34.94 0.35 14.84
C ILE A 380 -35.20 1.21 13.60
N ALA A 381 -35.55 0.57 12.48
CA ALA A 381 -35.75 1.26 11.19
C ALA A 381 -37.02 2.13 11.16
N GLU A 382 -38.03 1.80 11.96
CA GLU A 382 -39.35 2.46 11.93
C GLU A 382 -39.44 3.71 12.82
N LYS A 383 -38.47 3.94 13.72
CA LYS A 383 -38.58 4.95 14.80
C LYS A 383 -37.65 6.15 14.68
N VAL A 384 -36.81 6.22 13.63
CA VAL A 384 -35.82 7.29 13.49
C VAL A 384 -36.03 8.07 12.19
N ALA A 385 -36.09 9.41 12.31
CA ALA A 385 -36.30 10.29 11.17
C ALA A 385 -35.07 10.33 10.24
N LEU A 386 -35.31 10.46 8.92
CA LEU A 386 -34.27 10.38 7.87
C LEU A 386 -33.13 11.39 8.05
N ASN A 387 -33.42 12.54 8.68
CA ASN A 387 -32.44 13.57 8.98
C ASN A 387 -31.45 13.16 10.10
N ILE A 388 -31.89 12.37 11.08
CA ILE A 388 -31.04 11.75 12.10
C ILE A 388 -30.18 10.63 11.47
N LEU A 389 -30.65 10.01 10.38
CA LEU A 389 -29.88 9.07 9.55
C LEU A 389 -28.88 9.75 8.59
N THR A 390 -28.89 11.07 8.47
CA THR A 390 -27.95 11.83 7.61
C THR A 390 -26.97 12.69 8.41
N ASP A 391 -27.29 13.00 9.66
CA ASP A 391 -26.44 13.70 10.62
C ASP A 391 -25.70 12.68 11.51
N PHE A 392 -25.04 11.70 10.86
CA PHE A 392 -24.14 10.80 11.56
C PHE A 392 -22.84 11.57 11.85
N ASP A 393 -22.69 12.04 13.10
CA ASP A 393 -21.39 12.35 13.70
C ASP A 393 -20.58 11.04 13.74
N TYR A 394 -20.00 10.66 12.60
CA TYR A 394 -19.19 9.46 12.50
C TYR A 394 -17.93 9.67 13.34
N LYS A 395 -17.94 9.10 14.55
CA LYS A 395 -16.79 9.06 15.44
C LYS A 395 -15.92 7.87 15.06
N GLY A 396 -14.64 8.14 14.77
CA GLY A 396 -13.61 7.14 14.54
C GLY A 396 -12.77 7.42 13.31
N ALA A 397 -11.55 6.91 13.28
CA ALA A 397 -10.65 7.06 12.12
C ALA A 397 -11.16 6.15 10.99
N THR A 398 -11.38 6.71 9.80
CA THR A 398 -11.75 5.94 8.61
C THR A 398 -10.51 5.36 7.94
N HIS A 399 -10.68 4.42 7.00
CA HIS A 399 -9.60 3.92 6.15
C HIS A 399 -8.76 5.08 5.58
N VAL A 400 -7.45 4.90 5.51
CA VAL A 400 -6.41 5.86 5.09
C VAL A 400 -6.13 7.06 6.02
N ASP A 401 -6.95 7.32 7.05
CA ASP A 401 -6.79 8.52 7.89
C ASP A 401 -5.42 8.59 8.59
N GLU A 402 -4.83 7.44 8.91
CA GLU A 402 -3.54 7.37 9.59
C GLU A 402 -2.39 7.88 8.70
N LEU A 403 -2.54 7.82 7.37
CA LEU A 403 -1.53 8.31 6.44
C LEU A 403 -1.31 9.81 6.56
N PHE A 404 -2.33 10.57 6.96
CA PHE A 404 -2.17 12.00 7.22
C PHE A 404 -1.21 12.29 8.37
N TYR A 405 -1.00 11.34 9.29
CA TYR A 405 -0.03 11.49 10.37
C TYR A 405 1.37 10.98 10.03
N LEU A 406 1.53 10.25 8.93
CA LEU A 406 2.81 9.70 8.47
C LEU A 406 3.40 10.50 7.31
N PHE A 407 2.56 11.05 6.45
CA PHE A 407 2.97 11.76 5.25
C PHE A 407 2.38 13.16 5.20
N ASN A 408 3.21 14.10 4.78
CA ASN A 408 2.77 15.46 4.49
C ASN A 408 2.21 15.51 3.07
N ASN A 409 1.08 16.19 2.90
CA ASN A 409 0.43 16.38 1.60
C ASN A 409 -0.39 17.68 1.58
N PRO A 410 -0.81 18.17 0.40
CA PRO A 410 -1.57 19.42 0.30
C PRO A 410 -2.91 19.40 1.06
N MET A 411 -3.46 18.23 1.39
CA MET A 411 -4.74 18.14 2.11
C MET A 411 -4.59 18.30 3.63
N ASN A 412 -3.41 18.00 4.19
CA ASN A 412 -3.17 18.10 5.63
C ASN A 412 -2.18 19.19 6.04
N LYS A 413 -1.45 19.78 5.09
CA LYS A 413 -0.42 20.81 5.35
C LYS A 413 -0.95 21.91 6.27
N ASP A 414 -2.08 22.50 5.92
CA ASP A 414 -2.67 23.63 6.65
C ASP A 414 -3.34 23.19 7.96
N CYS A 415 -3.69 21.89 8.10
CA CYS A 415 -4.30 21.37 9.32
C CYS A 415 -3.33 21.40 10.51
N TYR A 416 -2.02 21.34 10.26
CA TYR A 416 -1.01 21.38 11.32
C TYR A 416 -0.49 22.80 11.56
N GLU A 417 -0.74 23.76 10.67
CA GLU A 417 -0.34 25.15 10.86
C GLU A 417 -1.14 25.76 12.04
N GLY A 418 -0.44 26.09 13.13
CA GLY A 418 -1.06 26.62 14.36
C GLY A 418 -1.66 25.60 15.32
N GLN A 419 -1.66 24.29 15.00
CA GLN A 419 -2.20 23.24 15.87
C GLN A 419 -1.12 22.41 16.57
N GLU A 420 -0.58 22.93 17.68
CA GLU A 420 0.52 22.30 18.43
C GLU A 420 0.23 20.85 18.83
N LYS A 421 -0.98 20.56 19.32
CA LYS A 421 -1.38 19.20 19.71
C LYS A 421 -1.30 18.20 18.55
N LEU A 422 -1.74 18.60 17.35
CA LEU A 422 -1.66 17.73 16.17
C LEU A 422 -0.21 17.54 15.71
N ARG A 423 0.64 18.57 15.80
CA ARG A 423 2.08 18.42 15.51
C ARG A 423 2.78 17.45 16.46
N VAL A 424 2.48 17.54 17.76
CA VAL A 424 2.98 16.60 18.77
C VAL A 424 2.53 15.18 18.43
N LEU A 425 1.28 15.01 18.01
CA LEU A 425 0.76 13.70 17.62
C LEU A 425 1.43 13.15 16.35
N VAL A 426 1.56 13.95 15.28
CA VAL A 426 2.28 13.57 14.06
C VAL A 426 3.69 13.10 14.43
N ASN A 427 4.44 13.92 15.17
CA ASN A 427 5.79 13.59 15.63
C ASN A 427 5.82 12.31 16.48
N THR A 428 4.80 12.08 17.31
CA THR A 428 4.70 10.86 18.13
C THR A 428 4.51 9.63 17.25
N ILE A 429 3.56 9.67 16.30
CA ILE A 429 3.26 8.56 15.39
C ILE A 429 4.48 8.26 14.50
N THR A 430 5.06 9.28 13.86
CA THR A 430 6.23 9.08 13.00
C THR A 430 7.45 8.58 13.78
N LYS A 431 7.62 9.00 15.04
CA LYS A 431 8.66 8.44 15.92
C LYS A 431 8.44 6.95 16.18
N LEU A 432 7.22 6.49 16.48
CA LEU A 432 6.94 5.07 16.72
C LEU A 432 7.33 4.19 15.51
N TRP A 433 6.98 4.63 14.30
CA TRP A 433 7.33 3.91 13.06
C TRP A 433 8.84 3.91 12.84
N ALA A 434 9.50 5.05 13.01
CA ALA A 434 10.94 5.18 12.86
C ALA A 434 11.72 4.36 13.90
N ASP A 435 11.26 4.33 15.15
CA ASP A 435 11.88 3.55 16.23
C ASP A 435 11.70 2.05 16.01
N PHE A 436 10.54 1.63 15.51
CA PHE A 436 10.37 0.26 15.06
C PHE A 436 11.33 -0.08 13.93
N ALA A 437 11.47 0.79 12.92
CA ALA A 437 12.41 0.59 11.82
C ALA A 437 13.87 0.46 12.33
N LYS A 438 14.25 1.31 13.30
CA LYS A 438 15.57 1.28 13.94
C LYS A 438 15.82 0.00 14.74
N THR A 439 14.87 -0.35 15.61
CA THR A 439 15.14 -1.25 16.76
C THR A 439 14.31 -2.52 16.78
N SER A 440 13.32 -2.67 15.90
CA SER A 440 12.27 -3.70 15.97
C SER A 440 11.28 -3.52 17.12
N ASN A 441 11.35 -2.41 17.86
CA ASN A 441 10.44 -2.07 18.95
C ASN A 441 9.95 -0.62 18.73
N PRO A 442 8.63 -0.36 18.64
CA PRO A 442 8.12 1.00 18.43
C PRO A 442 8.28 1.91 19.66
N THR A 443 8.51 1.35 20.85
CA THR A 443 8.76 2.12 22.09
C THR A 443 10.01 1.57 22.79
N PRO A 444 11.21 1.82 22.24
CA PRO A 444 12.46 1.33 22.80
C PRO A 444 12.88 2.14 24.04
N ASP A 445 12.46 3.39 24.13
CA ASP A 445 12.78 4.31 25.22
C ASP A 445 11.84 4.11 26.42
N ASN A 446 12.34 4.38 27.63
CA ASN A 446 11.55 4.26 28.88
C ASN A 446 10.69 5.50 29.20
N SER A 447 10.54 6.45 28.28
CA SER A 447 9.95 7.78 28.54
C SER A 447 8.44 7.87 28.33
N GLY A 448 7.71 6.75 28.17
CA GLY A 448 6.27 6.76 27.90
C GLY A 448 5.60 5.38 27.95
N THR A 449 4.41 5.27 27.34
CA THR A 449 3.63 4.02 27.27
C THR A 449 4.41 2.95 26.50
N LYS A 450 4.72 1.82 27.15
CA LYS A 450 5.47 0.72 26.55
C LYS A 450 4.56 -0.16 25.67
N TRP A 451 4.70 -0.09 24.35
CA TRP A 451 3.97 -0.97 23.45
C TRP A 451 4.48 -2.41 23.61
N LEU A 452 3.65 -3.29 24.18
CA LEU A 452 3.97 -4.70 24.34
C LEU A 452 3.66 -5.49 23.05
N PRO A 453 4.49 -6.48 22.68
CA PRO A 453 4.16 -7.40 21.58
C PRO A 453 2.84 -8.13 21.85
N TYR A 454 2.08 -8.38 20.78
CA TYR A 454 0.95 -9.29 20.82
C TYR A 454 1.46 -10.71 21.10
N THR A 455 0.87 -11.34 22.11
CA THR A 455 1.03 -12.77 22.40
C THR A 455 -0.35 -13.40 22.59
N VAL A 456 -0.43 -14.71 22.39
CA VAL A 456 -1.60 -15.56 22.63
C VAL A 456 -2.28 -15.26 23.96
N ASN A 457 -1.45 -15.16 25.01
CA ASN A 457 -1.88 -14.98 26.38
C ASN A 457 -2.15 -13.52 26.70
N GLY A 458 -1.24 -12.60 26.32
CA GLY A 458 -1.35 -11.19 26.67
C GLY A 458 -2.37 -10.42 25.82
N ARG A 459 -2.55 -10.80 24.54
CA ARG A 459 -3.47 -10.17 23.57
C ARG A 459 -3.41 -8.65 23.54
N HIS A 460 -2.23 -8.10 23.82
CA HIS A 460 -2.02 -6.66 23.91
C HIS A 460 -2.15 -6.01 22.53
N PHE A 461 -2.77 -4.85 22.50
CA PHE A 461 -2.71 -3.95 21.36
C PHE A 461 -2.50 -2.52 21.84
N MET A 462 -1.88 -1.70 21.00
CA MET A 462 -1.78 -0.27 21.23
C MET A 462 -3.00 0.42 20.65
N ASN A 463 -3.70 1.23 21.45
CA ASN A 463 -4.68 2.17 20.93
C ASN A 463 -4.04 3.55 20.79
N ILE A 464 -3.87 4.00 19.55
CA ILE A 464 -3.40 5.36 19.26
C ILE A 464 -4.62 6.28 19.19
N ASN A 465 -4.79 7.07 20.25
CA ASN A 465 -5.77 8.15 20.38
C ASN A 465 -5.05 9.40 20.95
N GLU A 466 -5.77 10.47 21.34
CA GLU A 466 -5.19 11.66 21.99
C GLU A 466 -4.23 11.30 23.14
N GLN A 467 -4.52 10.21 23.86
CA GLN A 467 -3.58 9.55 24.77
C GLN A 467 -3.33 8.11 24.31
N MET A 468 -2.06 7.78 24.07
CA MET A 468 -1.65 6.41 23.76
C MET A 468 -1.83 5.51 24.97
N SER A 469 -2.57 4.42 24.81
CA SER A 469 -2.82 3.47 25.89
C SER A 469 -2.79 2.02 25.41
N ILE A 470 -2.33 1.12 26.28
CA ILE A 470 -2.42 -0.34 26.10
C ILE A 470 -3.73 -0.84 26.74
N ASN A 471 -4.74 0.03 26.90
CA ASN A 471 -5.90 -0.23 27.77
C ASN A 471 -6.84 -1.33 27.25
N GLY A 472 -6.50 -2.02 26.18
CA GLY A 472 -7.25 -3.18 25.72
C GLY A 472 -6.39 -4.43 25.64
N THR A 473 -6.93 -5.52 26.19
CA THR A 473 -6.58 -6.87 25.75
C THR A 473 -7.69 -7.33 24.81
N TYR A 474 -7.32 -8.02 23.74
CA TYR A 474 -8.29 -8.62 22.81
C TYR A 474 -9.20 -7.58 22.12
N ALA A 475 -8.59 -6.72 21.29
CA ALA A 475 -9.29 -5.69 20.51
C ALA A 475 -10.50 -6.30 19.78
N GLU A 476 -11.66 -5.64 19.87
CA GLU A 476 -12.87 -6.05 19.14
C GLU A 476 -13.32 -7.49 19.42
N ARG A 477 -13.08 -7.97 20.65
CA ARG A 477 -13.37 -9.33 21.11
C ARG A 477 -14.68 -9.90 20.58
N GLU A 478 -15.80 -9.21 20.79
CA GLU A 478 -17.12 -9.70 20.41
C GLU A 478 -17.24 -9.90 18.88
N ARG A 479 -16.69 -8.96 18.09
CA ARG A 479 -16.67 -9.06 16.63
C ARG A 479 -15.78 -10.22 16.17
N ILE A 480 -14.61 -10.38 16.77
CA ILE A 480 -13.68 -11.47 16.45
C ILE A 480 -14.30 -12.84 16.80
N GLU A 481 -14.92 -12.96 17.98
CA GLU A 481 -15.58 -14.19 18.42
C GLU A 481 -16.75 -14.57 17.49
N PHE A 482 -17.53 -13.59 17.04
CA PHE A 482 -18.58 -13.79 16.03
C PHE A 482 -18.02 -14.35 14.72
N TRP A 483 -16.99 -13.73 14.14
CA TRP A 483 -16.40 -14.22 12.89
C TRP A 483 -15.75 -15.61 13.06
N ASN A 484 -15.06 -15.85 14.18
CA ASN A 484 -14.48 -17.17 14.47
C ASN A 484 -15.54 -18.27 14.55
N LYS A 485 -16.72 -17.98 15.12
CA LYS A 485 -17.84 -18.91 15.15
C LYS A 485 -18.26 -19.30 13.72
N LEU A 486 -18.40 -18.32 12.82
CA LEU A 486 -18.77 -18.58 11.42
C LEU A 486 -17.71 -19.41 10.68
N TYR A 487 -16.43 -19.09 10.85
CA TYR A 487 -15.35 -19.89 10.25
C TYR A 487 -15.36 -21.34 10.77
N LYS A 488 -15.59 -21.51 12.08
CA LYS A 488 -15.71 -22.85 12.69
C LYS A 488 -16.90 -23.62 12.13
N GLU A 489 -18.07 -23.00 12.01
CA GLU A 489 -19.27 -23.61 11.43
C GLU A 489 -19.08 -23.99 9.96
N ALA A 490 -18.33 -23.19 9.21
CA ALA A 490 -17.95 -23.47 7.82
C ALA A 490 -16.85 -24.53 7.67
N GLY A 491 -16.29 -25.07 8.77
CA GLY A 491 -15.17 -26.01 8.73
C GLY A 491 -13.86 -25.39 8.25
N LEU A 492 -13.73 -24.06 8.32
CA LEU A 492 -12.55 -23.31 7.91
C LEU A 492 -11.59 -23.07 9.09
N PRO A 493 -10.29 -22.83 8.81
CA PRO A 493 -9.33 -22.44 9.85
C PRO A 493 -9.82 -21.18 10.59
N CYS A 494 -9.98 -21.30 11.92
CA CYS A 494 -10.41 -20.22 12.78
C CYS A 494 -9.43 -20.03 13.94
N ILE A 495 -9.48 -18.85 14.55
CA ILE A 495 -8.68 -18.55 15.72
C ILE A 495 -9.33 -19.26 16.93
N THR A 496 -8.75 -20.38 17.36
CA THR A 496 -9.18 -21.11 18.57
C THR A 496 -8.22 -20.84 19.73
N LYS A 497 -8.65 -21.11 20.98
CA LYS A 497 -7.75 -21.04 22.14
C LYS A 497 -6.52 -21.95 22.03
N SER A 498 -6.57 -23.02 21.22
CA SER A 498 -5.49 -24.01 21.07
C SER A 498 -4.47 -23.68 19.97
N ASN A 499 -4.86 -22.84 19.00
CA ASN A 499 -4.06 -22.50 17.81
C ASN A 499 -3.75 -21.00 17.72
N LEU A 500 -4.09 -20.24 18.77
CA LEU A 500 -3.54 -18.92 19.00
C LEU A 500 -2.13 -19.06 19.52
#